data_AF-A0ABD7F5H1-F1
#
_entry.id   AF-A0ABD7F5H1-F1
#
_cell.length_a   1.000
_cell.length_b   1.000
_cell.length_c   1.000
_cell.angle_alpha   90.00
_cell.angle_beta   90.00
_cell.angle_gamma   90.00
#
_symmetry.space_group_name_H-M   'P 1'
#
loop_
_entity.id
_entity.type
_entity.pdbx_description
1 polymer ?
#
loop_
_entity_poly.entity_id
_entity_poly.type
_entity_poly.pdbx_seq_one_letter_code
_entity_poly.pdbx_strand_id
1 'polypeptide(L)'
;MSCKLIQQPDASANILCPICQHAVVDWMQEQYIQPCEHTLFVAMDLGFEFVADRFEAQMTKSVDELHEDPDMNIFTAITETPYSAVTIIQTDLGVENLSRYAGFSSHES
;
A
#
# COMPACT_ATOMS: atom_id res chain seq x y z
N MET A 1 2.48 -11.42 -13.93
CA MET A 1 2.45 -10.37 -12.90
C MET A 1 3.72 -9.55 -12.98
N SER A 2 3.60 -8.22 -12.92
CA SER A 2 4.75 -7.31 -12.84
C SER A 2 4.55 -6.40 -11.63
N CYS A 3 5.09 -6.82 -10.49
CA CYS A 3 5.15 -6.01 -9.28
C CYS A 3 6.54 -5.36 -9.21
N LYS A 4 6.57 -4.04 -9.06
CA LYS A 4 7.80 -3.27 -8.83
C LYS A 4 7.80 -2.77 -7.40
N LEU A 5 8.74 -3.25 -6.59
CA LEU A 5 8.97 -2.76 -5.24
C LEU A 5 10.01 -1.64 -5.26
N ILE A 6 9.70 -0.52 -4.62
CA ILE A 6 10.59 0.62 -4.42
C ILE A 6 10.74 0.81 -2.92
N GLN A 7 11.98 0.75 -2.43
CA GLN A 7 12.26 1.04 -1.02
C GLN A 7 12.56 2.53 -0.85
N GLN A 8 11.79 3.18 0.00
CA GLN A 8 12.02 4.53 0.45
C GLN A 8 12.64 4.48 1.86
N PRO A 9 13.91 4.89 2.02
CA PRO A 9 14.63 4.73 3.28
C PRO A 9 14.23 5.75 4.35
N ASP A 10 13.61 6.87 3.95
CA ASP A 10 13.23 7.93 4.88
C ASP A 10 11.83 7.67 5.42
N ALA A 11 11.78 7.29 6.70
CA ALA A 11 10.56 7.06 7.43
C ALA A 11 9.71 8.33 7.59
N SER A 12 10.34 9.51 7.54
CA SER A 12 9.66 10.81 7.70
C SER A 12 9.30 11.48 6.38
N ALA A 13 9.56 10.82 5.25
CA ALA A 13 9.27 11.36 3.93
C ALA A 13 7.84 11.04 3.48
N ASN A 14 7.22 12.02 2.84
CA ASN A 14 5.91 11.84 2.21
C ASN A 14 5.96 10.72 1.17
N ILE A 15 4.90 9.91 1.13
CA ILE A 15 4.74 8.92 0.07
C ILE A 15 4.04 9.62 -1.09
N LEU A 16 4.79 9.92 -2.14
CA LEU A 16 4.25 10.53 -3.35
C LEU A 16 3.81 9.46 -4.33
N CYS A 17 2.65 9.66 -4.95
CA CYS A 17 2.21 8.84 -6.07
C CYS A 17 3.23 8.98 -7.21
N PRO A 18 3.81 7.89 -7.74
CA PRO A 18 4.79 7.97 -8.82
C PRO A 18 4.19 8.46 -10.14
N ILE A 19 2.87 8.50 -10.27
CA ILE A 19 2.14 8.85 -11.51
C ILE A 19 1.74 10.31 -11.52
N CYS A 20 1.01 10.78 -10.50
CA CYS A 20 0.52 12.17 -10.42
C CYS A 20 1.31 13.06 -9.44
N GLN A 21 2.32 12.53 -8.74
CA GLN A 21 3.12 13.23 -7.73
C GLN A 21 2.31 13.76 -6.54
N HIS A 22 1.06 13.30 -6.37
CA HIS A 22 0.23 13.64 -5.22
C HIS A 22 0.77 12.99 -3.93
N ALA A 23 0.74 13.73 -2.81
CA ALA A 23 1.15 13.21 -1.52
C ALA A 23 0.05 12.32 -0.93
N VAL A 24 0.24 11.01 -1.04
CA VAL A 24 -0.73 10.00 -0.61
C VAL A 24 -0.63 9.76 0.89
N VAL A 25 0.58 9.87 1.44
CA VAL A 25 0.81 9.98 2.87
C VAL A 25 1.60 11.25 3.12
N ASP A 26 1.01 12.19 3.85
CA ASP A 26 1.62 13.48 4.17
C ASP A 26 2.02 13.55 5.65
N TRP A 27 3.33 13.49 5.91
CA TRP A 27 3.91 13.62 7.25
C TRP A 27 3.77 15.02 7.83
N MET A 28 3.62 16.06 7.00
CA MET A 28 3.37 17.42 7.48
C MET A 28 1.94 17.61 8.00
N GLN A 29 1.01 16.73 7.60
CA GLN A 29 -0.39 16.73 8.04
C GLN A 29 -0.71 15.44 8.80
N GLU A 30 -0.02 15.17 9.92
CA GLU A 30 -0.36 14.08 10.83
C GLU A 30 -0.39 12.67 10.21
N GLN A 31 0.26 12.45 9.06
CA GLN A 31 0.18 11.18 8.30
C GLN A 31 -1.23 10.86 7.78
N TYR A 32 -2.07 11.88 7.51
CA TYR A 32 -3.35 11.64 6.84
C TYR A 32 -3.14 10.96 5.48
N ILE A 33 -3.91 9.91 5.24
CA ILE A 33 -3.93 9.22 3.95
C ILE A 33 -4.87 9.98 3.01
N GLN A 34 -4.32 10.45 1.89
CA GLN A 34 -5.03 11.14 0.83
C GLN A 34 -4.88 10.33 -0.47
N PRO A 35 -5.68 9.27 -0.65
CA PRO A 35 -5.56 8.43 -1.81
C PRO A 35 -5.96 9.23 -3.06
N CYS A 36 -5.20 9.03 -4.13
CA CYS A 36 -5.53 9.56 -5.46
C CYS A 36 -6.13 8.44 -6.33
N GLU A 37 -6.60 8.77 -7.53
CA GLU A 37 -7.16 7.80 -8.48
C GLU A 37 -6.20 6.65 -8.83
N HIS A 38 -4.90 6.80 -8.60
CA HIS A 38 -3.88 5.78 -8.86
C HIS A 38 -3.57 4.91 -7.62
N THR A 39 -3.99 5.33 -6.43
CA THR A 39 -3.73 4.62 -5.18
C THR A 39 -4.58 3.36 -5.15
N LEU A 40 -3.93 2.20 -5.06
CA LEU A 40 -4.59 0.90 -4.92
C LEU A 40 -4.80 0.53 -3.47
N PHE A 41 -3.79 0.80 -2.63
CA PHE A 41 -3.86 0.54 -1.20
C PHE A 41 -2.81 1.37 -0.46
N VAL A 42 -3.06 1.60 0.83
CA VAL A 42 -2.09 2.02 1.83
C VAL A 42 -2.26 1.08 3.01
N ALA A 43 -1.18 0.40 3.39
CA ALA A 43 -1.23 -0.61 4.42
C ALA A 43 0.04 -0.59 5.26
N MET A 44 -0.06 -1.09 6.48
CA MET A 44 1.06 -1.38 7.37
C MET A 44 1.17 -2.89 7.54
N ASP A 45 2.23 -3.38 8.17
CA ASP A 45 2.32 -4.81 8.51
C ASP A 45 1.15 -5.30 9.39
N LEU A 46 0.52 -4.40 10.14
CA LEU A 46 -0.60 -4.69 11.04
C LEU A 46 -1.98 -4.65 10.37
N GLY A 47 -2.11 -4.19 9.13
CA GLY A 47 -3.42 -4.07 8.48
C GLY A 47 -3.47 -3.05 7.35
N PHE A 48 -4.62 -2.96 6.67
CA PHE A 48 -4.88 -1.95 5.65
C PHE A 48 -5.43 -0.68 6.30
N GLU A 49 -4.90 0.47 5.90
CA GLU A 49 -5.47 1.77 6.24
C GLU A 49 -6.36 2.31 5.11
N PHE A 50 -6.05 1.92 3.87
CA PHE A 50 -6.86 2.19 2.69
C PHE A 50 -6.70 1.04 1.70
N VAL A 51 -7.79 0.64 1.06
CA VAL A 51 -7.78 -0.26 -0.10
C VAL A 51 -8.83 0.24 -1.09
N ALA A 52 -8.51 0.25 -2.37
CA ALA A 52 -9.46 0.55 -3.42
C ALA A 52 -10.24 -0.72 -3.80
N ASP A 53 -11.56 -0.60 -3.98
CA ASP A 53 -12.45 -1.72 -4.32
C ASP A 53 -11.92 -2.57 -5.50
N ARG A 54 -11.35 -1.92 -6.52
CA ARG A 54 -10.79 -2.60 -7.69
C ARG A 54 -9.58 -3.48 -7.37
N PHE A 55 -8.81 -3.12 -6.34
CA PHE A 55 -7.69 -3.93 -5.88
C PHE A 55 -8.21 -5.04 -4.96
N GLU A 56 -9.09 -4.70 -4.01
CA GLU A 56 -9.70 -5.67 -3.10
C GLU A 56 -10.42 -6.80 -3.85
N ALA A 57 -11.15 -6.48 -4.92
CA ALA A 57 -11.82 -7.48 -5.76
C ALA A 57 -10.87 -8.47 -6.45
N GLN A 58 -9.58 -8.15 -6.55
CA GLN A 58 -8.55 -9.05 -7.10
C GLN A 58 -7.79 -9.80 -6.01
N MET A 59 -7.90 -9.39 -4.74
CA MET A 59 -7.18 -10.03 -3.65
C MET A 59 -7.68 -11.46 -3.44
N THR A 60 -6.75 -12.36 -3.11
CA THR A 60 -7.06 -13.77 -2.84
C THR A 60 -7.85 -13.96 -1.55
N LYS A 61 -7.61 -13.08 -0.57
CA LYS A 61 -8.32 -12.99 0.70
C LYS A 61 -8.86 -11.57 0.85
N SER A 62 -10.08 -11.39 1.34
CA SER A 62 -10.61 -10.06 1.62
C SER A 62 -9.89 -9.40 2.79
N VAL A 63 -10.06 -8.10 2.95
CA VAL A 63 -9.51 -7.38 4.11
C VAL A 63 -10.11 -7.92 5.42
N ASP A 64 -11.39 -8.26 5.43
CA ASP A 64 -12.05 -8.88 6.59
C ASP A 64 -11.42 -10.23 6.96
N GLU A 65 -11.17 -11.10 5.96
CA GLU A 65 -10.54 -12.40 6.18
C GLU A 65 -9.10 -12.26 6.69
N LEU A 66 -8.37 -11.24 6.25
CA LEU A 66 -7.02 -10.96 6.74
C LEU A 66 -7.05 -10.48 8.20
N HIS A 67 -8.02 -9.67 8.61
CA HIS A 67 -8.15 -9.23 10.01
C HIS A 67 -8.44 -10.38 10.98
N GLU A 68 -9.09 -11.45 10.52
CA GLU A 68 -9.37 -12.64 11.32
C GLU A 68 -8.19 -13.62 11.37
N ASP A 69 -7.19 -13.47 10.51
CA ASP A 69 -6.04 -14.35 10.39
C ASP A 69 -4.93 -13.96 11.40
N PRO A 70 -4.64 -14.80 12.41
CA PRO A 70 -3.59 -14.50 13.39
C PRO A 70 -2.18 -14.54 12.80
N ASP A 71 -2.00 -15.21 11.66
CA ASP A 71 -0.74 -15.28 10.91
C ASP A 71 -0.78 -14.34 9.68
N MET A 72 -1.64 -13.32 9.70
CA MET A 72 -1.79 -12.34 8.64
C MET A 72 -0.43 -11.75 8.23
N ASN A 73 -0.16 -11.80 6.94
CA ASN A 73 0.98 -11.12 6.34
C ASN A 73 0.51 -10.21 5.22
N ILE A 74 0.38 -8.93 5.53
CA ILE A 74 -0.09 -7.90 4.59
C ILE A 74 0.84 -7.81 3.38
N PHE A 75 2.15 -7.88 3.59
CA PHE A 75 3.12 -7.84 2.50
C PHE A 75 2.93 -9.00 1.52
N THR A 76 2.70 -10.22 2.03
CA THR A 76 2.35 -11.36 1.19
C THR A 76 1.04 -11.14 0.45
N ALA A 77 -0.01 -10.68 1.15
CA ALA A 77 -1.32 -10.44 0.53
C ALA A 77 -1.23 -9.45 -0.65
N ILE A 78 -0.55 -8.32 -0.47
CA ILE A 78 -0.42 -7.29 -1.53
C ILE A 78 0.50 -7.72 -2.67
N THR A 79 1.50 -8.57 -2.42
CA THR A 79 2.47 -9.01 -3.44
C THR A 79 1.99 -10.22 -4.24
N GLU A 80 1.15 -11.08 -3.65
CA GLU A 80 0.55 -12.23 -4.31
C GLU A 80 -0.75 -11.89 -5.05
N THR A 81 -1.35 -10.73 -4.77
CA THR A 81 -2.57 -10.27 -5.44
C THR A 81 -2.32 -10.15 -6.96
N PRO A 82 -3.10 -10.85 -7.80
CA PRO A 82 -2.92 -10.89 -9.26
C PRO A 82 -3.40 -9.59 -9.94
N TYR A 83 -2.69 -8.48 -9.69
CA TYR A 83 -2.97 -7.19 -10.30
C TYR A 83 -1.94 -6.82 -11.38
N SER A 84 -2.40 -6.23 -12.48
CA SER A 84 -1.53 -5.84 -13.59
C SER A 84 -0.79 -4.52 -13.29
N ALA A 85 0.54 -4.54 -13.43
CA ALA A 85 1.42 -3.37 -13.32
C ALA A 85 1.27 -2.58 -12.00
N VAL A 86 1.60 -3.22 -10.87
CA VAL A 86 1.64 -2.56 -9.56
C VAL A 86 3.04 -2.04 -9.26
N THR A 87 3.12 -0.79 -8.78
CA THR A 87 4.29 -0.26 -8.10
C THR A 87 4.00 -0.14 -6.61
N ILE A 88 4.76 -0.83 -5.78
CA ILE A 88 4.67 -0.76 -4.32
C ILE A 88 5.82 0.10 -3.81
N ILE A 89 5.50 1.14 -3.05
CA ILE A 89 6.49 1.90 -2.28
C ILE A 89 6.46 1.37 -0.85
N GLN A 90 7.58 0.81 -0.39
CA GLN A 90 7.81 0.39 0.98
C GLN A 90 8.61 1.47 1.71
N THR A 91 8.11 1.96 2.83
CA THR A 91 8.80 2.92 3.70
C THR A 91 8.87 2.35 5.11
N ASP A 92 9.98 2.57 5.79
CA ASP A 92 10.13 2.22 7.21
C ASP A 92 9.23 3.13 8.06
N LEU A 93 8.57 2.62 9.09
CA LEU A 93 7.78 3.45 10.03
C LEU A 93 8.63 4.08 11.15
N GLY A 94 9.90 3.70 11.26
CA GLY A 94 10.82 4.10 12.32
C GLY A 94 10.53 3.46 13.68
N VAL A 95 9.55 2.55 13.75
CA VAL A 95 9.13 1.86 14.97
C VAL A 95 9.01 0.36 14.75
N GLU A 96 9.48 -0.42 15.73
CA GLU A 96 9.29 -1.89 15.83
C GLU A 96 9.65 -2.74 14.59
N ASN A 97 10.52 -2.24 13.69
CA ASN A 97 10.81 -2.84 12.37
C ASN A 97 9.57 -3.00 11.47
N LEU A 98 8.54 -2.18 11.68
CA LEU A 98 7.35 -2.18 10.85
C LEU A 98 7.58 -1.32 9.60
N SER A 99 6.95 -1.74 8.52
CA SER A 99 6.92 -1.07 7.23
C SER A 99 5.51 -0.62 6.89
N ARG A 100 5.44 0.49 6.16
CA ARG A 100 4.24 0.94 5.45
C ARG A 100 4.42 0.68 3.95
N TYR A 101 3.35 0.24 3.32
CA TYR A 101 3.29 -0.10 1.91
C TYR A 101 2.21 0.73 1.23
N ALA A 102 2.56 1.40 0.14
CA ALA A 102 1.61 2.10 -0.70
C ALA A 102 1.67 1.55 -2.13
N GLY A 103 0.53 1.05 -2.61
CA GLY A 103 0.40 0.46 -3.93
C GLY A 103 -0.16 1.46 -4.94
N PHE A 104 0.42 1.49 -6.13
CA PHE A 104 0.02 2.37 -7.22
C PHE A 104 -0.11 1.62 -8.54
N SER A 105 -1.12 1.98 -9.33
CA SER A 105 -1.21 1.59 -10.73
C SER A 105 -1.83 2.70 -11.57
N SER A 106 -1.40 2.79 -12.82
CA SER A 106 -1.95 3.70 -13.83
C SER A 106 -3.21 3.15 -14.50
N HIS A 107 -3.54 1.88 -14.25
CA HIS A 107 -4.68 1.23 -14.87
C HIS A 107 -5.92 1.36 -13.98
N GLU A 108 -6.93 2.06 -14.50
CA GLU A 108 -8.32 1.80 -14.16
C GLU A 108 -8.75 0.58 -14.98
N SER A 109 -8.62 -0.61 -14.39
CA SER A 109 -9.16 -1.86 -14.94
C SER A 109 -10.63 -2.00 -14.60
#